data_AF-A0AAD6JWM4-F1
#
_entry.id   AF-A0AAD6JWM4-F1
#
_cell.length_a   1.000
_cell.length_b   1.000
_cell.length_c   1.000
_cell.angle_alpha   90.00
_cell.angle_beta   90.00
_cell.angle_gamma   90.00
#
_symmetry.space_group_name_H-M   'P 1'
#
loop_
_entity.id
_entity.type
_entity.pdbx_description
1 polymer ?
#
loop_
_entity_poly.entity_id
_entity_poly.type
_entity_poly.pdbx_seq_one_letter_code
_entity_poly.pdbx_strand_id
1 'polypeptide(L)'
;MEKRVAVIGAGISGLLACKNIMEKGFNPIVFEARSGIGGVWSRTIESTRLQTPKSFYQFSDFAWPSSVTETFPDDKQVMEYIKAYAIHFNILPRIRFNCKVTCIDYVLHGNEDFPSWDLWGGTGWPFSPTGRWNVTVQDARDPTAPVEVYQLDFVILCIGKYSDLPNIPDFPLNRGPEVFNGKVLHSMDYAAMANDCAADLVANKRVTIIGFQKSAVDIAAAVANRNGVDHPCTLIFRTVHWIVPDYFLAFTLKSLNRFTEFMVHKPGQGFFIWLLAVLLSPLVTSHSASCDSYMQPVIQLTPYNVWFQLWIVIKLGEAYLKRKQPLKKYNMVPEHGFLKQISSCMFTVLPANFYDRVEEGSLVLKKSQSFNFCKNGLVIDSEETPIATDIVIFATGYKSDEKLKNIFKSSYFQKCITESLAPFYRYW
;
A
#
# COMPACT_ATOMS: atom_id res chain seq x y z
N MET A 1 1.50 -26.21 29.27
CA MET A 1 2.30 -26.24 28.03
C MET A 1 2.28 -24.84 27.45
N GLU A 2 3.43 -24.26 27.14
CA GLU A 2 3.52 -22.90 26.59
C GLU A 2 2.83 -22.86 25.21
N LYS A 3 1.94 -21.89 24.99
CA LYS A 3 1.20 -21.76 23.72
C LYS A 3 2.16 -21.37 22.59
N ARG A 4 2.07 -22.04 21.45
CA ARG A 4 2.93 -21.80 20.29
C ARG A 4 2.24 -20.87 19.30
N VAL A 5 2.91 -19.77 18.96
CA VAL A 5 2.38 -18.76 18.05
C VAL A 5 3.27 -18.65 16.81
N ALA A 6 2.68 -18.71 15.63
CA ALA A 6 3.39 -18.38 14.39
C ALA A 6 3.06 -16.97 13.93
N VAL A 7 4.08 -16.27 13.46
CA VAL A 7 3.95 -15.01 12.73
C VAL A 7 4.43 -15.24 11.30
N ILE A 8 3.63 -14.86 10.31
CA ILE A 8 3.96 -15.11 8.90
C ILE A 8 4.36 -13.79 8.25
N GLY A 9 5.64 -13.64 7.95
CA GLY A 9 6.29 -12.46 7.39
C GLY A 9 7.09 -11.67 8.43
N ALA A 10 8.31 -11.27 8.08
CA ALA A 10 9.22 -10.44 8.88
C ALA A 10 9.32 -9.01 8.33
N GLY A 11 8.20 -8.47 7.83
CA GLY A 11 8.02 -7.04 7.61
C GLY A 11 7.74 -6.29 8.93
N ILE A 12 7.51 -4.98 8.84
CA ILE A 12 7.23 -4.11 10.01
C ILE A 12 6.15 -4.69 10.93
N SER A 13 5.01 -5.13 10.37
CA SER A 13 3.92 -5.72 11.14
C SER A 13 4.33 -7.00 11.87
N GLY A 14 5.15 -7.85 11.24
CA GLY A 14 5.59 -9.11 11.82
C GLY A 14 6.63 -8.94 12.92
N LEU A 15 7.55 -7.99 12.74
CA LEU A 15 8.50 -7.62 13.79
C LEU A 15 7.77 -7.07 15.02
N LEU A 16 6.81 -6.15 14.81
CA LEU A 16 6.00 -5.60 15.89
C LEU A 16 5.17 -6.69 16.59
N ALA A 17 4.53 -7.59 15.82
CA ALA A 17 3.77 -8.71 16.37
C ALA A 17 4.67 -9.62 17.23
N CYS A 18 5.83 -10.03 16.69
CA CYS A 18 6.77 -10.88 17.41
C CYS A 18 7.22 -10.25 18.74
N LYS A 19 7.60 -8.96 18.72
CA LYS A 19 8.00 -8.21 19.91
C LYS A 19 6.90 -8.20 20.97
N ASN A 20 5.67 -7.85 20.59
CA ASN A 20 4.54 -7.77 21.54
C ASN A 20 4.17 -9.14 22.11
N ILE A 21 4.24 -10.21 21.30
CA ILE A 21 3.99 -11.58 21.76
C ILE A 21 5.06 -12.03 22.76
N MET A 22 6.33 -11.71 22.50
CA MET A 22 7.44 -11.99 23.42
C MET A 22 7.27 -11.28 24.77
N GLU A 23 6.84 -10.01 24.77
CA GLU A 23 6.57 -9.26 26.01
C GLU A 23 5.43 -9.84 26.84
N LYS A 24 4.51 -10.60 26.22
CA LYS A 24 3.47 -11.34 26.92
C LYS A 24 3.93 -12.70 27.45
N GLY A 25 5.22 -13.03 27.31
CA GLY A 25 5.81 -14.26 27.83
C GLY A 25 5.58 -15.48 26.94
N PHE A 26 5.23 -15.29 25.67
CA PHE A 26 5.13 -16.39 24.71
C PHE A 26 6.42 -16.56 23.88
N ASN A 27 6.58 -17.74 23.30
CA ASN A 27 7.67 -18.07 22.40
C ASN A 27 7.22 -18.17 20.92
N PRO A 28 7.16 -17.05 20.17
CA PRO A 28 6.75 -17.08 18.77
C PRO A 28 7.84 -17.58 17.84
N ILE A 29 7.41 -18.15 16.71
CA ILE A 29 8.24 -18.46 15.53
C ILE A 29 7.78 -17.55 14.39
N VAL A 30 8.71 -16.83 13.77
CA VAL A 30 8.44 -16.00 12.59
C VAL A 30 8.92 -16.74 11.34
N PHE A 31 8.04 -16.95 10.36
CA PHE A 31 8.41 -17.51 9.07
C PHE A 31 8.53 -16.37 8.04
N GLU A 32 9.71 -16.20 7.45
CA GLU A 32 9.98 -15.21 6.40
C GLU A 32 10.40 -15.93 5.12
N ALA A 33 9.70 -15.63 4.02
CA ALA A 33 9.94 -16.27 2.73
C ALA A 33 11.30 -15.88 2.12
N ARG A 34 11.84 -14.72 2.48
CA ARG A 34 13.11 -14.20 1.96
C ARG A 34 14.27 -14.45 2.94
N SER A 35 15.47 -14.11 2.51
CA SER A 35 16.70 -14.24 3.30
C SER A 35 16.92 -13.12 4.32
N GLY A 36 16.02 -12.14 4.41
CA GLY A 36 16.16 -10.98 5.29
C GLY A 36 14.82 -10.35 5.67
N ILE A 37 14.86 -9.46 6.66
CA ILE A 37 13.70 -8.73 7.20
C ILE A 37 13.29 -7.54 6.31
N GLY A 38 12.30 -6.78 6.75
CA GLY A 38 11.96 -5.46 6.19
C GLY A 38 10.73 -5.46 5.28
N GLY A 39 10.32 -6.63 4.79
CA GLY A 39 9.12 -6.78 3.96
C GLY A 39 9.24 -5.94 2.69
N VAL A 40 8.33 -4.98 2.49
CA VAL A 40 8.34 -4.09 1.31
C VAL A 40 9.66 -3.31 1.17
N TRP A 41 10.31 -2.95 2.28
CA TRP A 41 11.56 -2.19 2.30
C TRP A 41 12.79 -3.02 1.91
N SER A 42 12.65 -4.34 1.81
CA SER A 42 13.75 -5.21 1.34
C SER A 42 13.95 -5.18 -0.18
N ARG A 43 12.96 -4.67 -0.94
CA ARG A 43 12.95 -4.61 -2.40
C ARG A 43 12.27 -3.32 -2.86
N THR A 44 13.07 -2.27 -2.94
CA THR A 44 12.66 -0.92 -3.31
C THR A 44 13.46 -0.47 -4.52
N ILE A 45 12.92 0.50 -5.24
CA ILE A 45 13.71 1.27 -6.20
C ILE A 45 14.50 2.32 -5.45
N GLU A 46 15.68 2.70 -5.96
CA GLU A 46 16.60 3.64 -5.32
C GLU A 46 15.97 5.00 -4.97
N SER A 47 14.97 5.44 -5.72
CA SER A 47 14.27 6.71 -5.46
C SER A 47 13.20 6.61 -4.36
N THR A 48 12.98 5.43 -3.77
CA THR A 48 11.92 5.21 -2.78
C THR A 48 12.22 5.97 -1.48
N ARG A 49 11.20 6.68 -0.98
CA ARG A 49 11.21 7.41 0.30
C ARG A 49 9.89 7.19 1.02
N LEU A 50 9.86 7.48 2.33
CA LEU A 50 8.61 7.53 3.08
C LEU A 50 7.64 8.53 2.43
N GLN A 51 6.36 8.15 2.37
CA GLN A 51 5.28 9.07 1.98
C GLN A 51 4.69 9.82 3.18
N THR A 52 4.89 9.29 4.38
CA THR A 52 4.45 9.89 5.64
C THR A 52 5.66 10.43 6.39
N PRO A 53 5.56 11.55 7.12
CA PRO A 53 6.67 12.04 7.92
C PRO A 53 7.18 10.98 8.90
N LYS A 54 8.49 10.91 9.14
CA LYS A 54 9.11 9.88 9.99
C LYS A 54 8.48 9.74 11.37
N SER A 55 8.00 10.85 11.96
CA SER A 55 7.32 10.86 13.25
C SER A 55 6.02 10.05 13.27
N PHE A 56 5.32 9.95 12.13
CA PHE A 56 4.12 9.12 11.95
C PHE A 56 4.46 7.69 11.52
N TYR A 57 5.70 7.43 11.11
CA TYR A 57 6.20 6.10 10.75
C TYR A 57 7.05 5.45 11.85
N GLN A 58 7.20 6.13 12.98
CA GLN A 58 8.00 5.69 14.12
C GLN A 58 7.26 4.63 14.94
N PHE A 59 7.99 3.69 15.53
CA PHE A 59 7.44 2.80 16.54
C PHE A 59 7.26 3.59 17.84
N SER A 60 6.19 3.34 18.57
CA SER A 60 5.88 4.12 19.78
C SER A 60 6.94 3.98 20.89
N ASP A 61 7.70 2.89 20.87
CA ASP A 61 8.69 2.48 21.86
C ASP A 61 10.13 2.49 21.31
N PHE A 62 10.34 3.00 20.09
CA PHE A 62 11.66 3.06 19.48
C PHE A 62 11.78 4.28 18.57
N ALA A 63 12.53 5.28 19.02
CA ALA A 63 12.68 6.53 18.29
C ALA A 63 13.62 6.41 17.08
N TRP A 64 13.41 7.25 16.07
CA TRP A 64 14.40 7.41 15.01
C TRP A 64 15.73 7.93 15.59
N PRO A 65 16.89 7.48 15.07
CA PRO A 65 18.18 8.06 15.41
C PRO A 65 18.21 9.56 15.11
N SER A 66 18.85 10.35 15.98
CA SER A 66 18.98 11.81 15.79
C SER A 66 19.78 12.18 14.54
N SER A 67 20.59 11.26 14.00
CA SER A 67 21.32 11.42 12.74
C SER A 67 20.42 11.48 11.51
N VAL A 68 19.21 10.90 11.57
CA VAL A 68 18.23 10.98 10.48
C VAL A 68 17.50 12.31 10.65
N THR A 69 17.83 13.31 9.82
CA THR A 69 17.29 14.68 9.96
C THR A 69 16.10 14.94 9.05
N GLU A 70 16.01 14.18 7.96
CA GLU A 70 15.01 14.29 6.90
C GLU A 70 13.59 14.05 7.45
N THR A 71 12.60 14.74 6.86
CA THR A 71 11.18 14.52 7.18
C THR A 71 10.68 13.20 6.58
N PHE A 72 11.18 12.86 5.38
CA PHE A 72 10.82 11.67 4.62
C PHE A 72 12.08 10.85 4.29
N PRO A 73 12.58 10.06 5.24
CA PRO A 73 13.74 9.18 5.05
C PRO A 73 13.65 8.32 3.80
N ASP A 74 14.80 8.04 3.21
CA ASP A 74 14.93 7.12 2.09
C ASP A 74 14.87 5.64 2.51
N ASP A 75 14.82 4.76 1.53
CA ASP A 75 14.73 3.31 1.74
C ASP A 75 15.88 2.74 2.57
N LYS A 76 17.11 3.25 2.39
CA LYS A 76 18.29 2.83 3.17
C LYS A 76 18.13 3.20 4.64
N GLN A 77 17.79 4.45 4.93
CA GLN A 77 17.55 4.93 6.30
C GLN A 77 16.41 4.15 6.97
N VAL A 78 15.32 3.87 6.24
CA VAL A 78 14.20 3.08 6.75
C VAL A 78 14.62 1.64 7.06
N MET A 79 15.39 1.01 6.16
CA MET A 79 15.86 -0.36 6.35
C MET A 79 16.83 -0.47 7.54
N GLU A 80 17.71 0.51 7.73
CA GLU A 80 18.59 0.60 8.91
C GLU A 80 17.79 0.73 10.21
N TYR A 81 16.77 1.59 10.23
CA TYR A 81 15.88 1.74 11.39
C TYR A 81 15.13 0.45 11.72
N ILE A 82 14.62 -0.27 10.72
CA ILE A 82 13.95 -1.57 10.91
C ILE A 82 14.92 -2.62 11.46
N LYS A 83 16.16 -2.66 10.95
CA LYS A 83 17.22 -3.54 11.47
C LYS A 83 17.57 -3.21 12.91
N ALA A 84 17.74 -1.92 13.24
CA ALA A 84 18.04 -1.47 14.59
C ALA A 84 16.93 -1.88 15.57
N TYR A 85 15.66 -1.74 15.19
CA TYR A 85 14.53 -2.21 15.99
C TYR A 85 14.59 -3.73 16.24
N ALA A 86 14.80 -4.53 15.20
CA ALA A 86 14.85 -5.98 15.30
C ALA A 86 16.01 -6.48 16.18
N ILE A 87 17.16 -5.79 16.15
CA ILE A 87 18.30 -6.07 17.02
C ILE A 87 18.01 -5.65 18.46
N HIS A 88 17.50 -4.43 18.67
CA HIS A 88 17.23 -3.87 20.00
C HIS A 88 16.29 -4.76 20.82
N PHE A 89 15.22 -5.28 20.20
CA PHE A 89 14.25 -6.16 20.86
C PHE A 89 14.57 -7.66 20.72
N ASN A 90 15.77 -8.01 20.25
CA ASN A 90 16.23 -9.39 20.09
C ASN A 90 15.25 -10.30 19.32
N ILE A 91 14.70 -9.78 18.22
CA ILE A 91 13.67 -10.46 17.41
C ILE A 91 14.32 -11.45 16.43
N LEU A 92 15.50 -11.12 15.90
CA LEU A 92 16.17 -11.88 14.85
C LEU A 92 16.29 -13.40 15.14
N PRO A 93 16.62 -13.86 16.37
CA PRO A 93 16.69 -15.29 16.66
C PRO A 93 15.37 -16.05 16.54
N ARG A 94 14.23 -15.35 16.52
CA ARG A 94 12.90 -15.95 16.35
C ARG A 94 12.51 -16.13 14.89
N ILE A 95 13.31 -15.62 13.96
CA ILE A 95 13.00 -15.60 12.53
C ILE A 95 13.65 -16.77 11.82
N ARG A 96 12.83 -17.55 11.12
CA ARG A 96 13.25 -18.54 10.14
C ARG A 96 13.14 -17.95 8.74
N PHE A 97 14.29 -17.59 8.19
CA PHE A 97 14.40 -17.07 6.83
C PHE A 97 14.33 -18.19 5.79
N ASN A 98 14.00 -17.81 4.56
CA ASN A 98 13.78 -18.73 3.44
C ASN A 98 12.71 -19.80 3.73
N CYS A 99 11.73 -19.47 4.58
CA CYS A 99 10.63 -20.33 4.95
C CYS A 99 9.33 -19.71 4.44
N LYS A 100 8.87 -20.15 3.26
CA LYS A 100 7.63 -19.66 2.66
C LYS A 100 6.45 -20.50 3.16
N VAL A 101 5.52 -19.86 3.87
CA VAL A 101 4.23 -20.51 4.19
C VAL A 101 3.40 -20.62 2.93
N THR A 102 2.98 -21.83 2.59
CA THR A 102 2.20 -22.13 1.37
C THR A 102 0.76 -22.54 1.68
N CYS A 103 0.49 -23.04 2.89
CA CYS A 103 -0.84 -23.49 3.28
C CYS A 103 -1.06 -23.32 4.79
N ILE A 104 -2.27 -22.90 5.16
CA ILE A 104 -2.75 -22.79 6.53
C ILE A 104 -4.09 -23.52 6.62
N ASP A 105 -4.17 -24.46 7.56
CA ASP A 105 -5.36 -25.27 7.80
C ASP A 105 -5.68 -25.30 9.29
N TYR A 106 -6.95 -25.17 9.65
CA TYR A 106 -7.39 -25.28 11.04
C TYR A 106 -7.97 -26.66 11.28
N VAL A 107 -7.38 -27.41 12.20
CA VAL A 107 -7.72 -28.79 12.51
C VAL A 107 -8.34 -28.87 13.89
N LEU A 108 -9.54 -29.44 13.97
CA LEU A 108 -10.19 -29.82 15.21
C LEU A 108 -9.85 -31.28 15.52
N HIS A 109 -9.52 -31.58 16.78
CA HIS A 109 -9.31 -32.94 17.24
C HIS A 109 -10.60 -33.46 17.89
N GLY A 110 -11.33 -34.34 17.20
CA GLY A 110 -12.57 -34.99 17.68
C GLY A 110 -13.73 -34.93 16.68
N ASN A 111 -14.85 -35.61 16.98
CA ASN A 111 -16.12 -35.50 16.25
C ASN A 111 -16.88 -34.21 16.64
N GLU A 112 -16.18 -33.11 16.86
CA GLU A 112 -16.80 -31.82 17.15
C GLU A 112 -17.10 -31.14 15.81
N ASP A 113 -18.39 -30.87 15.56
CA ASP A 113 -18.81 -30.09 14.40
C ASP A 113 -18.16 -28.70 14.44
N PHE A 114 -17.78 -28.19 13.26
CA PHE A 114 -17.28 -26.82 13.12
C PHE A 114 -18.32 -25.84 13.69
N PRO A 115 -18.05 -25.11 14.80
CA PRO A 115 -19.05 -24.23 15.37
C PRO A 115 -19.38 -23.09 14.40
N SER A 116 -20.63 -22.61 14.39
CA SER A 116 -21.00 -21.41 13.62
C SER A 116 -20.17 -20.23 14.14
N TRP A 117 -19.44 -19.54 13.27
CA TRP A 117 -18.50 -18.50 13.70
C TRP A 117 -19.22 -17.15 13.88
N ASP A 118 -20.13 -17.06 14.84
CA ASP A 118 -20.71 -15.78 15.26
C ASP A 118 -19.77 -15.14 16.28
N LEU A 119 -18.85 -14.30 15.80
CA LEU A 119 -17.75 -13.65 16.54
C LEU A 119 -16.91 -14.65 17.35
N TRP A 120 -15.71 -14.94 16.85
CA TRP A 120 -14.74 -15.74 17.62
C TRP A 120 -15.31 -17.12 18.01
N GLY A 121 -15.73 -17.89 16.99
CA GLY A 121 -16.13 -19.30 17.14
C GLY A 121 -17.54 -19.55 17.70
N GLY A 122 -18.43 -18.54 17.78
CA GLY A 122 -19.86 -18.69 18.14
C GLY A 122 -20.17 -19.24 19.53
N THR A 123 -19.12 -19.55 20.30
CA THR A 123 -19.21 -20.18 21.63
C THR A 123 -18.91 -19.17 22.75
N GLY A 124 -18.59 -17.92 22.40
CA GLY A 124 -18.04 -16.93 23.33
C GLY A 124 -16.56 -17.19 23.70
N TRP A 125 -15.92 -18.19 23.09
CA TRP A 125 -14.52 -18.56 23.30
C TRP A 125 -13.76 -18.54 21.97
N PRO A 126 -12.60 -17.85 21.91
CA PRO A 126 -11.95 -17.53 20.64
C PRO A 126 -11.49 -18.74 19.81
N PHE A 127 -11.19 -19.88 20.44
CA PHE A 127 -10.81 -21.13 19.78
C PHE A 127 -11.19 -22.33 20.66
N SER A 128 -11.53 -23.48 20.05
CA SER A 128 -11.66 -24.74 20.80
C SER A 128 -10.34 -25.03 21.56
N PRO A 129 -10.39 -25.52 22.81
CA PRO A 129 -9.19 -25.87 23.57
C PRO A 129 -8.27 -26.86 22.83
N THR A 130 -8.87 -27.70 21.99
CA THR A 130 -8.22 -28.78 21.24
C THR A 130 -7.83 -28.38 19.81
N GLY A 131 -8.38 -27.29 19.28
CA GLY A 131 -8.09 -26.82 17.93
C GLY A 131 -6.63 -26.41 17.74
N ARG A 132 -6.07 -26.73 16.58
CA ARG A 132 -4.69 -26.38 16.19
C ARG A 132 -4.63 -25.91 14.74
N TRP A 133 -3.68 -25.04 14.46
CA TRP A 133 -3.34 -24.61 13.11
C TRP A 133 -2.19 -25.46 12.57
N ASN A 134 -2.42 -26.09 11.43
CA ASN A 134 -1.37 -26.69 10.62
C ASN A 134 -0.87 -25.63 9.63
N VAL A 135 0.39 -25.24 9.78
CA VAL A 135 1.07 -24.31 8.87
C VAL A 135 2.11 -25.06 8.06
N THR A 136 1.88 -25.16 6.76
CA THR A 136 2.80 -25.80 5.81
C THR A 136 3.83 -24.79 5.32
N VAL A 137 5.10 -25.15 5.48
CA VAL A 137 6.26 -24.32 5.17
C VAL A 137 7.08 -25.03 4.09
N GLN A 138 7.37 -24.31 3.01
CA GLN A 138 8.28 -24.72 1.94
C GLN A 138 9.60 -23.96 2.07
N ASP A 139 10.73 -24.62 1.84
CA ASP A 139 12.01 -23.93 1.68
C ASP A 139 11.97 -23.06 0.42
N ALA A 140 12.11 -21.75 0.57
CA ALA A 140 12.05 -20.81 -0.53
C ALA A 140 13.27 -20.91 -1.47
N ARG A 141 14.36 -21.53 -1.02
CA ARG A 141 15.57 -21.79 -1.84
C ARG A 141 15.41 -23.01 -2.72
N ASP A 142 14.62 -23.98 -2.28
CA ASP A 142 14.36 -25.22 -3.00
C ASP A 142 12.86 -25.59 -2.92
N PRO A 143 12.08 -25.24 -3.96
CA PRO A 143 10.67 -25.60 -4.05
C PRO A 143 10.40 -27.11 -4.17
N THR A 144 11.43 -27.92 -4.44
CA THR A 144 11.30 -29.39 -4.55
C THR A 144 11.58 -30.11 -3.23
N ALA A 145 12.14 -29.40 -2.24
CA ALA A 145 12.39 -29.95 -0.93
C ALA A 145 11.07 -30.36 -0.23
N PRO A 146 11.10 -31.36 0.67
CA PRO A 146 9.93 -31.75 1.45
C PRO A 146 9.34 -30.58 2.24
N VAL A 147 8.02 -30.47 2.24
CA VAL A 147 7.30 -29.49 3.06
C VAL A 147 7.35 -29.87 4.54
N GLU A 148 7.52 -28.87 5.41
CA GLU A 148 7.41 -29.02 6.86
C GLU A 148 6.03 -28.54 7.34
N VAL A 149 5.39 -29.28 8.25
CA VAL A 149 4.10 -28.88 8.83
C VAL A 149 4.26 -28.56 10.32
N TYR A 150 3.88 -27.35 10.70
CA TYR A 150 3.93 -26.86 12.08
C TYR A 150 2.54 -26.86 12.70
N GLN A 151 2.39 -27.56 13.82
CA GLN A 151 1.19 -27.48 14.66
C GLN A 151 1.32 -26.35 15.68
N LEU A 152 0.40 -25.39 15.62
CA LEU A 152 0.46 -24.13 16.35
C LEU A 152 -0.88 -23.82 17.01
N ASP A 153 -0.87 -23.09 18.12
CA ASP A 153 -2.09 -22.65 18.79
C ASP A 153 -2.66 -21.40 18.11
N PHE A 154 -1.80 -20.49 17.61
CA PHE A 154 -2.20 -19.25 16.98
C PHE A 154 -1.35 -18.93 15.75
N VAL A 155 -1.96 -18.23 14.78
CA VAL A 155 -1.29 -17.74 13.58
C VAL A 155 -1.62 -16.26 13.40
N ILE A 156 -0.58 -15.44 13.24
CA ILE A 156 -0.69 -14.01 12.94
C ILE A 156 -0.15 -13.76 11.54
N LEU A 157 -1.01 -13.25 10.65
CA LEU A 157 -0.65 -12.97 9.27
C LEU A 157 -0.07 -11.57 9.12
N CYS A 158 1.18 -11.50 8.67
CA CYS A 158 1.95 -10.27 8.45
C CYS A 158 2.59 -10.24 7.06
N ILE A 159 1.93 -10.84 6.06
CA ILE A 159 2.45 -11.07 4.70
C ILE A 159 2.45 -9.83 3.78
N GLY A 160 1.88 -8.71 4.26
CA GLY A 160 1.71 -7.47 3.51
C GLY A 160 0.74 -7.56 2.33
N LYS A 161 0.35 -6.41 1.78
CA LYS A 161 -0.54 -6.33 0.60
C LYS A 161 0.21 -6.23 -0.73
N TYR A 162 1.43 -5.69 -0.72
CA TYR A 162 2.14 -5.28 -1.94
C TYR A 162 3.33 -6.19 -2.24
N SER A 163 3.08 -7.49 -2.42
CA SER A 163 4.12 -8.49 -2.69
C SER A 163 3.60 -9.77 -3.35
N ASP A 164 4.52 -10.49 -3.99
CA ASP A 164 4.43 -11.86 -4.54
C ASP A 164 3.52 -12.07 -5.76
N LEU A 165 2.27 -11.59 -5.74
CA LEU A 165 1.32 -11.83 -6.84
C LEU A 165 1.08 -10.53 -7.64
N PRO A 166 1.80 -10.31 -8.75
CA PRO A 166 1.66 -9.10 -9.56
C PRO A 166 0.31 -9.08 -10.27
N ASN A 167 -0.26 -7.90 -10.44
CA ASN A 167 -1.50 -7.72 -11.18
C ASN A 167 -1.19 -7.42 -12.65
N ILE A 168 -1.00 -8.46 -13.47
CA ILE A 168 -0.72 -8.30 -14.90
C ILE A 168 -2.05 -8.33 -15.68
N PRO A 169 -2.29 -7.38 -16.62
CA PRO A 169 -3.48 -7.41 -17.46
C PRO A 169 -3.53 -8.64 -18.37
N ASP A 170 -4.72 -9.14 -18.63
CA ASP A 170 -4.95 -10.20 -19.61
C ASP A 170 -5.05 -9.60 -21.02
N PHE A 171 -4.51 -10.30 -22.01
CA PHE A 171 -4.53 -9.87 -23.41
C PHE A 171 -5.18 -10.92 -24.31
N PRO A 172 -5.90 -10.51 -25.37
CA PRO A 172 -6.32 -11.42 -26.43
C PRO A 172 -5.12 -12.08 -27.11
N LEU A 173 -5.36 -13.22 -27.76
CA LEU A 173 -4.34 -13.95 -28.52
C LEU A 173 -3.67 -13.04 -29.56
N ASN A 174 -2.33 -13.08 -29.62
CA ASN A 174 -1.49 -12.28 -30.51
C ASN A 174 -1.57 -10.76 -30.28
N ARG A 175 -1.96 -10.34 -29.08
CA ARG A 175 -2.05 -8.93 -28.69
C ARG A 175 -1.38 -8.63 -27.35
N GLY A 176 -0.78 -9.63 -26.71
CA GLY A 176 -0.08 -9.50 -25.45
C GLY A 176 1.45 -9.50 -25.59
N PRO A 177 2.18 -9.61 -24.47
CA PRO A 177 3.63 -9.64 -24.44
C PRO A 177 4.28 -10.67 -25.37
N GLU A 178 3.56 -11.74 -25.76
CA GLU A 178 4.05 -12.81 -26.63
C GLU A 178 4.45 -12.35 -28.04
N VAL A 179 3.91 -11.24 -28.53
CA VAL A 179 4.26 -10.69 -29.87
C VAL A 179 5.35 -9.62 -29.82
N PHE A 180 5.79 -9.23 -28.63
CA PHE A 180 6.71 -8.11 -28.42
C PHE A 180 8.16 -8.59 -28.43
N ASN A 181 9.01 -7.93 -29.23
CA ASN A 181 10.44 -8.28 -29.31
C ASN A 181 11.27 -7.70 -28.14
N GLY A 182 10.71 -6.75 -27.40
CA GLY A 182 11.38 -6.11 -26.26
C GLY A 182 11.18 -6.89 -24.96
N LYS A 183 11.56 -6.26 -23.85
CA LYS A 183 11.46 -6.87 -22.51
C LYS A 183 10.21 -6.40 -21.78
N VAL A 184 9.47 -7.33 -21.18
CA VAL A 184 8.33 -7.02 -20.32
C VAL A 184 8.62 -7.49 -18.91
N LEU A 185 8.31 -6.65 -17.92
CA LEU A 185 8.47 -6.97 -16.50
C LEU A 185 7.41 -6.27 -15.65
N HIS A 186 7.17 -6.79 -14.45
CA HIS A 186 6.39 -6.06 -13.45
C HIS A 186 7.29 -5.16 -12.60
N SER A 187 6.74 -4.09 -12.05
CA SER A 187 7.42 -3.18 -11.10
C SER A 187 8.04 -3.91 -9.91
N MET A 188 7.45 -5.04 -9.51
CA MET A 188 7.98 -5.94 -8.48
C MET A 188 9.34 -6.53 -8.86
N ASP A 189 9.50 -6.96 -10.10
CA ASP A 189 10.74 -7.56 -10.59
C ASP A 189 11.80 -6.46 -10.81
N TYR A 190 11.38 -5.29 -11.29
CA TYR A 190 12.25 -4.13 -11.41
C TYR A 190 12.82 -3.71 -10.05
N ALA A 191 11.98 -3.61 -9.02
CA ALA A 191 12.39 -3.28 -7.65
C ALA A 191 13.17 -4.39 -6.94
N ALA A 192 13.21 -5.60 -7.51
CA ALA A 192 14.00 -6.71 -6.98
C ALA A 192 15.44 -6.73 -7.53
N MET A 193 15.74 -5.93 -8.56
CA MET A 193 17.08 -5.83 -9.15
C MET A 193 18.00 -5.00 -8.25
N ALA A 194 19.31 -5.25 -8.34
CA ALA A 194 20.30 -4.33 -7.81
C ALA A 194 20.21 -2.98 -8.55
N ASN A 195 20.51 -1.87 -7.86
CA ASN A 195 20.30 -0.52 -8.39
C ASN A 195 21.04 -0.28 -9.72
N ASP A 196 22.29 -0.73 -9.82
CA ASP A 196 23.11 -0.71 -11.03
C ASP A 196 22.48 -1.51 -12.18
N CYS A 197 22.07 -2.76 -11.92
CA CYS A 197 21.37 -3.60 -12.88
C CYS A 197 20.06 -2.97 -13.39
N ALA A 198 19.27 -2.38 -12.50
CA ALA A 198 18.02 -1.70 -12.86
C ALA A 198 18.29 -0.47 -13.73
N ALA A 199 19.34 0.29 -13.39
CA ALA A 199 19.73 1.47 -14.14
C ALA A 199 20.24 1.08 -15.54
N ASP A 200 21.10 0.07 -15.65
CA ASP A 200 21.64 -0.40 -16.92
C ASP A 200 20.56 -1.01 -17.82
N LEU A 201 19.56 -1.66 -17.23
CA LEU A 201 18.42 -2.18 -17.96
C LEU A 201 17.70 -1.09 -18.77
N VAL A 202 17.49 0.09 -18.18
CA VAL A 202 16.70 1.17 -18.80
C VAL A 202 17.54 2.17 -19.58
N ALA A 203 18.87 2.15 -19.43
CA ALA A 203 19.78 3.12 -20.03
C ALA A 203 19.67 3.14 -21.57
N ASN A 204 19.44 4.33 -22.14
CA ASN A 204 19.33 4.53 -23.60
C ASN A 204 18.27 3.63 -24.27
N LYS A 205 17.20 3.30 -23.53
CA LYS A 205 16.06 2.52 -24.02
C LYS A 205 14.78 3.35 -23.96
N ARG A 206 13.89 3.12 -24.91
CA ARG A 206 12.51 3.63 -24.84
C ARG A 206 11.74 2.76 -23.86
N VAL A 207 11.43 3.30 -22.70
CA VAL A 207 10.71 2.58 -21.65
C VAL A 207 9.29 3.10 -21.56
N THR A 208 8.34 2.18 -21.58
CA THR A 208 6.93 2.48 -21.34
C THR A 208 6.47 1.86 -20.02
N ILE A 209 5.93 2.69 -19.15
CA ILE A 209 5.42 2.31 -17.84
C ILE A 209 3.90 2.34 -17.89
N ILE A 210 3.27 1.30 -17.37
CA ILE A 210 1.81 1.15 -17.38
C ILE A 210 1.31 1.24 -15.94
N GLY A 211 0.57 2.29 -15.61
CA GLY A 211 0.07 2.58 -14.27
C GLY A 211 0.21 4.06 -13.90
N PHE A 212 -0.46 4.48 -12.82
CA PHE A 212 -0.45 5.90 -12.37
C PHE A 212 -0.54 6.04 -10.84
N GLN A 213 0.13 5.13 -10.14
CA GLN A 213 0.27 5.20 -8.68
C GLN A 213 1.76 5.28 -8.32
N LYS A 214 2.08 5.23 -7.02
CA LYS A 214 3.42 5.48 -6.48
C LYS A 214 4.56 4.80 -7.26
N SER A 215 4.52 3.48 -7.40
CA SER A 215 5.58 2.76 -8.14
C SER A 215 5.71 3.22 -9.59
N ALA A 216 4.59 3.48 -10.28
CA ALA A 216 4.61 3.93 -11.66
C ALA A 216 5.29 5.30 -11.81
N VAL A 217 4.90 6.27 -10.98
CA VAL A 217 5.41 7.64 -11.09
C VAL A 217 6.86 7.77 -10.63
N ASP A 218 7.28 6.98 -9.65
CA ASP A 218 8.67 6.98 -9.21
C ASP A 218 9.61 6.33 -10.24
N ILE A 219 9.20 5.18 -10.80
CA ILE A 219 9.99 4.52 -11.87
C ILE A 219 10.04 5.45 -13.09
N ALA A 220 8.93 6.10 -13.45
CA ALA A 220 8.89 7.04 -14.56
C ALA A 220 9.84 8.23 -14.35
N ALA A 221 9.84 8.82 -13.16
CA ALA A 221 10.76 9.88 -12.82
C ALA A 221 12.23 9.42 -12.85
N ALA A 222 12.52 8.22 -12.35
CA ALA A 222 13.88 7.66 -12.37
C ALA A 222 14.38 7.40 -13.79
N VAL A 223 13.54 6.82 -14.66
CA VAL A 223 13.88 6.59 -16.07
C VAL A 223 14.05 7.91 -16.82
N ALA A 224 13.12 8.85 -16.66
CA ALA A 224 13.20 10.15 -17.32
C ALA A 224 14.46 10.94 -16.91
N ASN A 225 14.86 10.86 -15.64
CA ASN A 225 16.12 11.45 -15.17
C ASN A 225 17.36 10.82 -15.82
N ARG A 226 17.34 9.51 -16.04
CA ARG A 226 18.49 8.78 -16.57
C ARG A 226 18.64 8.94 -18.08
N ASN A 227 17.53 8.91 -18.80
CA ASN A 227 17.53 8.85 -20.26
C ASN A 227 17.32 10.23 -20.92
N GLY A 228 16.79 11.21 -20.19
CA GLY A 228 16.54 12.54 -20.72
C GLY A 228 15.58 12.56 -21.91
N VAL A 229 15.73 13.59 -22.75
CA VAL A 229 14.86 13.84 -23.92
C VAL A 229 15.22 12.94 -25.11
N ASP A 230 16.45 12.40 -25.14
CA ASP A 230 16.92 11.52 -26.23
C ASP A 230 16.17 10.18 -26.26
N HIS A 231 15.82 9.65 -25.09
CA HIS A 231 15.05 8.41 -24.95
C HIS A 231 13.93 8.58 -23.90
N PRO A 232 12.85 9.30 -24.25
CA PRO A 232 11.86 9.72 -23.28
C PRO A 232 11.09 8.54 -22.69
N CYS A 233 10.74 8.64 -21.41
CA CYS A 233 9.90 7.66 -20.73
C CYS A 233 8.44 7.92 -21.09
N THR A 234 7.69 6.89 -21.51
CA THR A 234 6.24 7.01 -21.72
C THR A 234 5.48 6.43 -20.53
N LEU A 235 4.54 7.18 -19.98
CA LEU A 235 3.67 6.74 -18.88
C LEU A 235 2.23 6.61 -19.40
N ILE A 236 1.75 5.37 -19.53
CA ILE A 236 0.40 5.04 -19.96
C ILE A 236 -0.49 4.76 -18.76
N PHE A 237 -1.66 5.38 -18.71
CA PHE A 237 -2.60 5.23 -17.61
C PHE A 237 -4.06 5.37 -18.00
N ARG A 238 -4.93 4.70 -17.25
CA ARG A 238 -6.38 4.72 -17.47
C ARG A 238 -7.07 5.83 -16.69
N THR A 239 -6.77 5.91 -15.41
CA THR A 239 -7.44 6.79 -14.46
C THR A 239 -6.42 7.74 -13.85
N VAL A 240 -6.73 9.03 -13.89
CA VAL A 240 -5.92 10.05 -13.26
C VAL A 240 -6.26 10.09 -11.76
N HIS A 241 -5.22 10.05 -10.92
CA HIS A 241 -5.34 10.20 -9.49
C HIS A 241 -4.79 11.55 -9.05
N TRP A 242 -5.30 12.06 -7.93
CA TRP A 242 -4.73 13.23 -7.25
C TRP A 242 -3.32 12.89 -6.76
N ILE A 243 -2.31 13.54 -7.33
CA ILE A 243 -0.93 13.41 -6.86
C ILE A 243 -0.58 14.70 -6.11
N VAL A 244 -0.24 14.57 -4.84
CA VAL A 244 -0.07 15.71 -3.94
C VAL A 244 1.40 15.98 -3.66
N PRO A 245 1.82 17.25 -3.52
CA PRO A 245 3.15 17.54 -2.99
C PRO A 245 3.33 16.98 -1.57
N ASP A 246 4.57 16.67 -1.22
CA ASP A 246 4.97 16.12 0.08
C ASP A 246 4.50 16.97 1.28
N TYR A 247 4.65 18.29 1.18
CA TYR A 247 4.23 19.25 2.21
C TYR A 247 2.72 19.25 2.45
N PHE A 248 1.91 18.97 1.42
CA PHE A 248 0.46 18.93 1.53
C PHE A 248 0.02 17.73 2.39
N LEU A 249 0.66 16.58 2.18
CA LEU A 249 0.40 15.38 2.97
C LEU A 249 0.89 15.54 4.41
N ALA A 250 2.08 16.13 4.61
CA ALA A 250 2.59 16.42 5.95
C ALA A 250 1.65 17.35 6.74
N PHE A 251 1.13 18.39 6.10
CA PHE A 251 0.15 19.30 6.71
C PHE A 251 -1.14 18.56 7.10
N THR A 252 -1.67 17.74 6.19
CA THR A 252 -2.89 16.96 6.43
C THR A 252 -2.72 15.99 7.61
N LEU A 253 -1.57 15.33 7.70
CA LEU A 253 -1.27 14.38 8.79
C LEU A 253 -1.04 15.09 10.14
N LYS A 254 -0.45 16.28 10.18
CA LYS A 254 -0.32 17.08 11.42
C LYS A 254 -1.68 17.46 12.02
N SER A 255 -2.69 17.62 11.18
CA SER A 255 -4.07 17.83 11.61
C SER A 255 -4.73 16.57 12.17
N LEU A 256 -4.07 15.40 12.19
CA LEU A 256 -4.56 14.20 12.86
C LEU A 256 -4.07 14.17 14.32
N ASN A 257 -4.75 14.91 15.18
CA ASN A 257 -4.44 14.96 16.61
C ASN A 257 -5.68 14.71 17.48
N ARG A 258 -5.47 14.46 18.78
CA ARG A 258 -6.57 14.15 19.72
C ARG A 258 -7.63 15.26 19.76
N PHE A 259 -7.22 16.53 19.62
CA PHE A 259 -8.15 17.65 19.60
C PHE A 259 -9.09 17.56 18.39
N THR A 260 -8.55 17.33 17.19
CA THR A 260 -9.35 17.16 15.97
C THR A 260 -10.23 15.90 15.99
N GLU A 261 -9.83 14.86 16.74
CA GLU A 261 -10.65 13.67 16.95
C GLU A 261 -11.91 13.97 17.77
N PHE A 262 -11.81 14.85 18.79
CA PHE A 262 -12.99 15.31 19.56
C PHE A 262 -13.98 16.12 18.72
N MET A 263 -13.55 16.64 17.58
CA MET A 263 -14.39 17.41 16.67
C MET A 263 -15.20 16.52 15.72
N VAL A 264 -14.97 15.20 15.72
CA VAL A 264 -15.70 14.26 14.86
C VAL A 264 -16.63 13.41 15.71
N HIS A 265 -17.94 13.56 15.50
CA HIS A 265 -18.93 12.69 16.13
C HIS A 265 -18.86 11.27 15.52
N LYS A 266 -18.72 10.26 16.38
CA LYS A 266 -18.73 8.84 15.97
C LYS A 266 -20.08 8.19 16.30
N PRO A 267 -20.60 7.29 15.46
CA PRO A 267 -21.81 6.54 15.76
C PRO A 267 -21.71 5.82 17.12
N GLY A 268 -22.75 5.91 17.95
CA GLY A 268 -22.81 5.27 19.27
C GLY A 268 -22.18 6.08 20.42
N GLN A 269 -21.68 7.29 20.19
CA GLN A 269 -21.20 8.16 21.26
C GLN A 269 -22.35 8.90 21.98
N GLY A 270 -22.23 9.04 23.30
CA GLY A 270 -23.26 9.67 24.14
C GLY A 270 -23.45 11.18 23.90
N PHE A 271 -24.59 11.70 24.35
CA PHE A 271 -25.04 13.08 24.12
C PHE A 271 -23.99 14.15 24.42
N PHE A 272 -23.21 14.01 25.50
CA PHE A 272 -22.20 15.01 25.87
C PHE A 272 -21.01 15.08 24.89
N ILE A 273 -20.59 13.95 24.34
CA ILE A 273 -19.51 13.91 23.33
C ILE A 273 -20.02 14.47 22.00
N TRP A 274 -21.28 14.16 21.65
CA TRP A 274 -21.95 14.79 20.52
C TRP A 274 -22.03 16.32 20.70
N LEU A 275 -22.49 16.79 21.85
CA LEU A 275 -22.61 18.22 22.17
C LEU A 275 -21.24 18.90 22.14
N LEU A 276 -20.20 18.26 22.70
CA LEU A 276 -18.84 18.77 22.66
C LEU A 276 -18.30 18.86 21.23
N ALA A 277 -18.51 17.85 20.39
CA ALA A 277 -18.10 17.87 18.98
C ALA A 277 -18.81 18.99 18.20
N VAL A 278 -20.11 19.20 18.46
CA VAL A 278 -20.89 20.31 17.88
C VAL A 278 -20.37 21.67 18.36
N LEU A 279 -20.10 21.84 19.66
CA LEU A 279 -19.60 23.09 20.25
C LEU A 279 -18.16 23.42 19.84
N LEU A 280 -17.30 22.41 19.64
CA LEU A 280 -15.92 22.60 19.21
C LEU A 280 -15.78 22.75 17.70
N SER A 281 -16.77 22.31 16.91
CA SER A 281 -16.77 22.46 15.45
C SER A 281 -16.45 23.90 14.96
N PRO A 282 -16.96 25.00 15.57
CA PRO A 282 -16.67 26.37 15.13
C PRO A 282 -15.24 26.84 15.48
N LEU A 283 -14.48 26.13 16.32
CA LEU A 283 -13.11 26.53 16.69
C LEU A 283 -12.06 26.22 15.60
N VAL A 284 -12.41 25.44 14.57
CA VAL A 284 -11.59 25.27 13.36
C VAL A 284 -11.77 26.43 12.37
N THR A 285 -12.73 27.33 12.59
CA THR A 285 -13.03 28.47 11.72
C THR A 285 -12.60 29.81 12.31
N SER A 286 -11.31 29.98 12.60
CA SER A 286 -10.74 31.31 12.83
C SER A 286 -9.58 31.60 11.88
N HIS A 287 -9.80 31.41 10.57
CA HIS A 287 -9.25 32.25 9.49
C HIS A 287 -10.12 32.08 8.23
N SER A 288 -10.34 33.19 7.53
CA SER A 288 -11.08 33.40 6.26
C SER A 288 -12.61 33.42 6.32
N ALA A 289 -13.14 34.64 6.29
CA ALA A 289 -14.52 35.01 6.03
C ALA A 289 -14.80 35.23 4.52
N SER A 290 -16.09 35.15 4.18
CA SER A 290 -16.79 35.60 2.96
C SER A 290 -16.61 34.83 1.65
N CYS A 291 -17.66 34.14 1.19
CA CYS A 291 -18.66 34.70 0.26
C CYS A 291 -19.87 33.77 0.05
N ASP A 292 -21.07 34.38 0.11
CA ASP A 292 -22.35 34.16 -0.59
C ASP A 292 -22.48 33.05 -1.65
N SER A 293 -23.65 32.54 -2.01
CA SER A 293 -25.03 32.49 -1.53
C SER A 293 -25.70 31.52 -2.52
N TYR A 294 -26.65 30.67 -2.07
CA TYR A 294 -27.59 29.83 -2.84
C TYR A 294 -27.70 28.47 -2.15
N MET A 295 -28.68 28.35 -1.25
CA MET A 295 -29.54 27.18 -1.01
C MET A 295 -30.11 27.23 0.41
N GLN A 296 -31.43 27.45 0.49
CA GLN A 296 -32.34 27.07 1.58
C GLN A 296 -33.65 26.62 0.89
N PRO A 297 -34.57 25.82 1.50
CA PRO A 297 -34.74 25.60 2.94
C PRO A 297 -35.01 24.13 3.39
N VAL A 298 -35.10 23.97 4.72
CA VAL A 298 -35.48 22.79 5.53
C VAL A 298 -34.31 21.90 5.96
N ILE A 299 -33.48 22.44 6.86
CA ILE A 299 -32.50 21.67 7.64
C ILE A 299 -32.92 21.74 9.11
N GLN A 300 -33.51 20.65 9.59
CA GLN A 300 -33.59 20.35 11.02
C GLN A 300 -32.16 20.09 11.56
N LEU A 301 -31.96 20.49 12.80
CA LEU A 301 -30.67 20.78 13.41
C LEU A 301 -29.74 19.55 13.54
N THR A 302 -28.50 19.75 13.08
CA THR A 302 -27.21 19.19 13.55
C THR A 302 -26.92 17.69 13.37
N PRO A 303 -26.34 17.32 12.20
CA PRO A 303 -24.97 16.76 12.16
C PRO A 303 -24.05 17.40 11.08
N TYR A 304 -24.50 18.47 10.41
CA TYR A 304 -23.88 18.95 9.17
C TYR A 304 -22.61 19.82 9.32
N ASN A 305 -22.33 20.41 10.48
CA ASN A 305 -21.25 21.42 10.56
C ASN A 305 -19.84 20.86 10.35
N VAL A 306 -19.52 19.69 10.91
CA VAL A 306 -18.17 19.09 10.78
C VAL A 306 -17.94 18.55 9.37
N TRP A 307 -18.96 17.92 8.79
CA TRP A 307 -18.89 17.41 7.41
C TRP A 307 -18.82 18.54 6.39
N PHE A 308 -19.54 19.64 6.62
CA PHE A 308 -19.47 20.83 5.79
C PHE A 308 -18.10 21.52 5.89
N GLN A 309 -17.52 21.63 7.09
CA GLN A 309 -16.17 22.16 7.30
C GLN A 309 -15.09 21.30 6.63
N LEU A 310 -15.15 19.98 6.84
CA LEU A 310 -14.25 19.03 6.18
C LEU A 310 -14.39 19.11 4.66
N TRP A 311 -15.62 19.23 4.16
CA TRP A 311 -15.89 19.43 2.75
C TRP A 311 -15.28 20.74 2.22
N ILE A 312 -15.39 21.86 2.95
CA ILE A 312 -14.73 23.14 2.59
C ILE A 312 -13.22 22.97 2.52
N VAL A 313 -12.58 22.41 3.56
CA VAL A 313 -11.12 22.20 3.58
C VAL A 313 -10.67 21.36 2.40
N ILE A 314 -11.41 20.29 2.09
CA ILE A 314 -11.12 19.44 0.94
C ILE A 314 -11.29 20.19 -0.37
N LYS A 315 -12.33 21.02 -0.51
CA LYS A 315 -12.58 21.80 -1.73
C LYS A 315 -11.55 22.91 -1.92
N LEU A 316 -11.11 23.56 -0.85
CA LEU A 316 -10.00 24.50 -0.86
C LEU A 316 -8.69 23.79 -1.24
N GLY A 317 -8.44 22.60 -0.68
CA GLY A 317 -7.30 21.76 -1.07
C GLY A 317 -7.34 21.38 -2.55
N GLU A 318 -8.51 20.96 -3.05
CA GLU A 318 -8.74 20.63 -4.46
C GLU A 318 -8.48 21.84 -5.38
N ALA A 319 -9.00 23.02 -5.01
CA ALA A 319 -8.78 24.26 -5.74
C ALA A 319 -7.32 24.70 -5.70
N TYR A 320 -6.65 24.56 -4.56
CA TYR A 320 -5.23 24.84 -4.40
C TYR A 320 -4.39 23.95 -5.32
N LEU A 321 -4.64 22.63 -5.33
CA LEU A 321 -3.94 21.67 -6.19
C LEU A 321 -4.16 22.00 -7.66
N LYS A 322 -5.41 22.26 -8.08
CA LYS A 322 -5.76 22.68 -9.45
C LYS A 322 -5.09 23.99 -9.87
N ARG A 323 -4.81 24.89 -8.92
CA ARG A 323 -4.15 26.19 -9.18
C ARG A 323 -2.63 26.07 -9.22
N LYS A 324 -2.05 25.26 -8.35
CA LYS A 324 -0.58 25.13 -8.21
C LYS A 324 0.03 24.19 -9.23
N GLN A 325 -0.66 23.12 -9.60
CA GLN A 325 -0.18 22.14 -10.56
C GLN A 325 -0.81 22.39 -11.94
N PRO A 326 -0.07 22.18 -13.05
CA PRO A 326 -0.57 22.37 -14.41
C PRO A 326 -1.49 21.22 -14.87
N LEU A 327 -2.43 20.79 -14.02
CA LEU A 327 -3.29 19.63 -14.27
C LEU A 327 -4.09 19.78 -15.56
N LYS A 328 -4.69 20.95 -15.78
CA LYS A 328 -5.48 21.21 -17.01
C LYS A 328 -4.62 21.18 -18.27
N LYS A 329 -3.40 21.72 -18.22
CA LYS A 329 -2.46 21.79 -19.36
C LYS A 329 -2.15 20.38 -19.89
N TYR A 330 -2.00 19.41 -19.00
CA TYR A 330 -1.61 18.03 -19.35
C TYR A 330 -2.77 17.02 -19.28
N ASN A 331 -4.03 17.47 -19.22
CA ASN A 331 -5.20 16.61 -19.08
C ASN A 331 -5.16 15.66 -17.85
N MET A 332 -4.61 16.16 -16.74
CA MET A 332 -4.38 15.45 -15.48
C MET A 332 -5.34 15.89 -14.37
N VAL A 333 -6.53 16.38 -14.70
CA VAL A 333 -7.57 16.65 -13.69
C VAL A 333 -8.34 15.35 -13.41
N PRO A 334 -8.30 14.80 -12.18
CA PRO A 334 -9.06 13.59 -11.85
C PRO A 334 -10.57 13.80 -12.01
N GLU A 335 -11.26 12.75 -12.47
CA GLU A 335 -12.72 12.74 -12.63
C GLU A 335 -13.44 12.65 -11.28
N HIS A 336 -12.80 12.03 -10.28
CA HIS A 336 -13.32 11.96 -8.91
C HIS A 336 -12.82 13.12 -8.04
N GLY A 337 -13.65 13.53 -7.08
CA GLY A 337 -13.28 14.54 -6.09
C GLY A 337 -12.19 14.08 -5.12
N PHE A 338 -11.45 15.04 -4.57
CA PHE A 338 -10.32 14.78 -3.68
C PHE A 338 -10.71 14.00 -2.41
N LEU A 339 -11.91 14.24 -1.85
CA LEU A 339 -12.46 13.49 -0.71
C LEU A 339 -12.51 11.97 -0.97
N LYS A 340 -12.96 11.55 -2.16
CA LYS A 340 -13.08 10.13 -2.52
C LYS A 340 -11.70 9.46 -2.56
N GLN A 341 -10.67 10.20 -2.94
CA GLN A 341 -9.32 9.68 -2.93
C GLN A 341 -8.72 9.64 -1.53
N ILE A 342 -9.00 10.66 -0.70
CA ILE A 342 -8.61 10.67 0.71
C ILE A 342 -9.20 9.47 1.44
N SER A 343 -10.50 9.21 1.28
CA SER A 343 -11.19 8.13 1.99
C SER A 343 -10.79 6.74 1.52
N SER A 344 -10.26 6.60 0.31
CA SER A 344 -9.74 5.33 -0.23
C SER A 344 -8.25 5.11 0.08
N CYS A 345 -7.59 6.04 0.76
CA CYS A 345 -6.16 6.01 1.07
C CYS A 345 -5.25 5.84 -0.17
N MET A 346 -5.75 6.18 -1.36
CA MET A 346 -5.00 6.11 -2.61
C MET A 346 -4.20 7.40 -2.82
N PHE A 347 -3.33 7.76 -1.89
CA PHE A 347 -2.46 8.93 -2.04
C PHE A 347 -1.19 8.56 -2.78
N THR A 348 -0.68 9.50 -3.57
CA THR A 348 0.64 9.40 -4.15
C THR A 348 1.31 10.76 -4.01
N VAL A 349 2.51 10.76 -3.46
CA VAL A 349 3.35 11.96 -3.39
C VAL A 349 3.92 12.22 -4.78
N LEU A 350 3.85 13.48 -5.24
CA LEU A 350 4.38 13.89 -6.53
C LEU A 350 5.91 13.84 -6.49
N PRO A 351 6.56 13.11 -7.40
CA PRO A 351 8.01 13.20 -7.54
C PRO A 351 8.45 14.65 -7.82
N ALA A 352 9.56 15.08 -7.21
CA ALA A 352 10.11 16.42 -7.45
C ALA A 352 10.34 16.63 -8.96
N ASN A 353 9.98 17.81 -9.48
CA ASN A 353 10.11 18.21 -10.90
C ASN A 353 9.31 17.33 -11.88
N PHE A 354 8.25 16.65 -11.44
CA PHE A 354 7.48 15.74 -12.30
C PHE A 354 6.94 16.44 -13.56
N TYR A 355 6.31 17.61 -13.42
CA TYR A 355 5.76 18.35 -14.57
C TYR A 355 6.84 19.04 -15.41
N ASP A 356 7.98 19.41 -14.82
CA ASP A 356 9.10 19.98 -15.57
C ASP A 356 9.62 18.97 -16.60
N ARG A 357 9.72 17.69 -16.22
CA ARG A 357 10.06 16.59 -17.15
C ARG A 357 9.05 16.39 -18.27
N VAL A 358 7.77 16.63 -17.97
CA VAL A 358 6.70 16.58 -18.98
C VAL A 358 6.80 17.76 -19.94
N GLU A 359 7.19 18.93 -19.44
CA GLU A 359 7.42 20.13 -20.26
C GLU A 359 8.68 20.01 -21.14
N GLU A 360 9.76 19.49 -20.59
CA GLU A 360 11.03 19.23 -21.29
C GLU A 360 10.91 18.09 -22.33
N GLY A 361 9.93 17.20 -22.16
CA GLY A 361 9.67 16.07 -23.06
C GLY A 361 10.40 14.78 -22.67
N SER A 362 11.13 14.74 -21.56
CA SER A 362 11.76 13.50 -21.04
C SER A 362 10.74 12.52 -20.45
N LEU A 363 9.53 13.00 -20.12
CA LEU A 363 8.40 12.20 -19.66
C LEU A 363 7.14 12.49 -20.50
N VAL A 364 6.62 11.48 -21.18
CA VAL A 364 5.42 11.59 -22.03
C VAL A 364 4.24 10.93 -21.33
N LEU A 365 3.16 11.69 -21.12
CA LEU A 365 1.92 11.19 -20.48
C LEU A 365 0.90 10.77 -21.55
N LYS A 366 0.35 9.57 -21.42
CA LYS A 366 -0.68 9.04 -22.32
C LYS A 366 -1.86 8.46 -21.53
N LYS A 367 -3.00 9.15 -21.56
CA LYS A 367 -4.26 8.62 -21.02
C LYS A 367 -4.88 7.67 -22.04
N SER A 368 -5.13 6.42 -21.66
CA SER A 368 -5.67 5.40 -22.57
C SER A 368 -6.53 4.37 -21.84
N GLN A 369 -7.61 3.89 -22.48
CA GLN A 369 -8.47 2.85 -21.92
C GLN A 369 -8.01 1.44 -22.29
N SER A 370 -7.32 1.32 -23.42
CA SER A 370 -6.89 0.03 -23.97
C SER A 370 -5.53 0.16 -24.63
N PHE A 371 -4.71 -0.87 -24.51
CA PHE A 371 -3.47 -0.98 -25.25
C PHE A 371 -3.24 -2.44 -25.64
N ASN A 372 -2.55 -2.64 -26.75
CA ASN A 372 -2.13 -3.95 -27.25
C ASN A 372 -0.65 -3.89 -27.62
N PHE A 373 0.02 -5.02 -27.56
CA PHE A 373 1.40 -5.13 -28.01
C PHE A 373 1.49 -5.29 -29.54
N CYS A 374 2.57 -4.76 -30.10
CA CYS A 374 3.02 -5.08 -31.45
C CYS A 374 4.53 -5.39 -31.40
N LYS A 375 5.11 -5.84 -32.53
CA LYS A 375 6.51 -6.31 -32.56
C LYS A 375 7.52 -5.33 -31.95
N ASN A 376 7.34 -4.03 -32.18
CA ASN A 376 8.29 -2.98 -31.82
C ASN A 376 7.72 -1.94 -30.84
N GLY A 377 6.61 -2.23 -30.15
CA GLY A 377 5.98 -1.25 -29.27
C GLY A 377 4.58 -1.60 -28.80
N LEU A 378 3.82 -0.55 -28.48
CA LEU A 378 2.45 -0.63 -28.01
C LEU A 378 1.51 0.18 -28.90
N VAL A 379 0.34 -0.35 -29.21
CA VAL A 379 -0.75 0.37 -29.87
C VAL A 379 -1.78 0.73 -28.81
N ILE A 380 -2.04 2.02 -28.61
CA ILE A 380 -3.04 2.54 -27.65
C ILE A 380 -4.33 2.89 -28.38
N ASP A 381 -5.49 2.57 -27.80
CA ASP A 381 -6.84 2.93 -28.30
C ASP A 381 -7.08 2.76 -29.82
N SER A 382 -6.41 1.79 -30.44
CA SER A 382 -6.41 1.54 -31.90
C SER A 382 -5.88 2.69 -32.76
N GLU A 383 -5.00 3.53 -32.20
CA GLU A 383 -4.24 4.53 -32.96
C GLU A 383 -3.40 3.86 -34.07
N GLU A 384 -3.28 4.54 -35.22
CA GLU A 384 -2.54 4.01 -36.38
C GLU A 384 -1.03 3.88 -36.13
N THR A 385 -0.47 4.76 -35.29
CA THR A 385 0.96 4.82 -35.02
C THR A 385 1.30 4.18 -33.66
N PRO A 386 2.06 3.06 -33.63
CA PRO A 386 2.48 2.45 -32.37
C PRO A 386 3.50 3.33 -31.62
N ILE A 387 3.43 3.30 -30.29
CA ILE A 387 4.43 3.85 -29.39
C ILE A 387 5.63 2.91 -29.39
N ALA A 388 6.70 3.31 -30.07
CA ALA A 388 7.94 2.54 -30.13
C ALA A 388 8.51 2.37 -28.71
N THR A 389 8.72 1.12 -28.31
CA THR A 389 9.10 0.76 -26.94
C THR A 389 10.06 -0.42 -26.97
N ASP A 390 11.11 -0.36 -26.16
CA ASP A 390 12.07 -1.46 -26.00
C ASP A 390 11.80 -2.24 -24.69
N ILE A 391 11.24 -1.56 -23.67
CA ILE A 391 10.93 -2.15 -22.37
C ILE A 391 9.55 -1.70 -21.88
N VAL A 392 8.71 -2.65 -21.47
CA VAL A 392 7.43 -2.37 -20.83
C VAL A 392 7.47 -2.78 -19.35
N ILE A 393 7.19 -1.82 -18.46
CA ILE A 393 7.11 -2.06 -17.01
C ILE A 393 5.65 -1.93 -16.57
N PHE A 394 5.06 -3.05 -16.16
CA PHE A 394 3.73 -3.05 -15.53
C PHE A 394 3.85 -2.58 -14.08
N ALA A 395 3.34 -1.38 -13.80
CA ALA A 395 3.18 -0.82 -12.46
C ALA A 395 1.69 -0.82 -12.06
N THR A 396 1.05 -1.97 -12.28
CA THR A 396 -0.41 -2.19 -12.24
C THR A 396 -0.91 -2.77 -10.91
N GLY A 397 -0.04 -2.84 -9.91
CA GLY A 397 -0.36 -3.24 -8.54
C GLY A 397 -0.24 -4.74 -8.29
N TYR A 398 -0.93 -5.22 -7.25
CA TYR A 398 -0.80 -6.60 -6.76
C TYR A 398 -2.18 -7.19 -6.50
N LYS A 399 -2.32 -8.50 -6.66
CA LYS A 399 -3.55 -9.25 -6.31
C LYS A 399 -3.50 -9.72 -4.86
N SER A 400 -3.49 -8.77 -3.92
CA SER A 400 -3.33 -9.04 -2.48
C SER A 400 -4.38 -9.98 -1.91
N ASP A 401 -5.62 -9.82 -2.35
CA ASP A 401 -6.75 -10.55 -1.78
C ASP A 401 -6.74 -12.00 -2.28
N GLU A 402 -6.35 -12.23 -3.53
CA GLU A 402 -6.13 -13.56 -4.08
C GLU A 402 -4.96 -14.26 -3.37
N LYS A 403 -3.85 -13.55 -3.13
CA LYS A 403 -2.72 -14.06 -2.35
C LYS A 403 -3.16 -14.51 -0.95
N LEU A 404 -3.92 -13.65 -0.25
CA LEU A 404 -4.38 -13.94 1.11
C LEU A 404 -5.43 -15.05 1.13
N LYS A 405 -6.30 -15.12 0.12
CA LYS A 405 -7.27 -16.22 -0.04
C LYS A 405 -6.56 -17.55 -0.24
N ASN A 406 -5.61 -17.61 -1.17
CA ASN A 406 -4.99 -18.85 -1.61
C ASN A 406 -4.05 -19.49 -0.56
N ILE A 407 -3.68 -18.78 0.51
CA ILE A 407 -2.89 -19.35 1.60
C ILE A 407 -3.71 -20.28 2.51
N PHE A 408 -5.04 -20.13 2.54
CA PHE A 408 -5.91 -20.96 3.40
C PHE A 408 -6.48 -22.14 2.63
N LYS A 409 -6.46 -23.32 3.25
CA LYS A 409 -7.05 -24.54 2.67
C LYS A 409 -8.56 -24.55 2.71
N SER A 410 -9.16 -24.03 3.79
CA SER A 410 -10.60 -24.03 3.98
C SER A 410 -11.29 -22.99 3.10
N SER A 411 -12.31 -23.43 2.35
CA SER A 411 -13.16 -22.56 1.54
C SER A 411 -13.94 -21.54 2.37
N TYR A 412 -14.18 -21.82 3.66
CA TYR A 412 -14.80 -20.89 4.59
C TYR A 412 -13.89 -19.68 4.85
N PHE A 413 -12.63 -19.91 5.28
CA PHE A 413 -11.67 -18.81 5.51
C PHE A 413 -11.41 -18.01 4.24
N GLN A 414 -11.34 -18.69 3.09
CA GLN A 414 -11.24 -18.05 1.78
C GLN A 414 -12.39 -17.05 1.53
N LYS A 415 -13.63 -17.37 1.91
CA LYS A 415 -14.81 -16.49 1.75
C LYS A 415 -14.79 -15.33 2.74
N CYS A 416 -14.48 -15.58 4.01
CA CYS A 416 -14.39 -14.52 5.03
C CYS A 416 -13.40 -13.42 4.65
N ILE A 417 -12.31 -13.80 3.98
CA ILE A 417 -11.29 -12.85 3.50
C ILE A 417 -11.82 -11.97 2.36
N THR A 418 -12.63 -12.52 1.45
CA THR A 418 -13.17 -11.78 0.30
C THR A 418 -14.29 -10.81 0.64
N GLU A 419 -15.01 -11.02 1.75
CA GLU A 419 -16.15 -10.18 2.16
C GLU A 419 -15.75 -9.02 3.10
N SER A 420 -14.50 -8.99 3.57
CA SER A 420 -14.00 -7.93 4.46
C SER A 420 -13.59 -6.67 3.67
N LEU A 421 -14.42 -5.64 3.70
CA LEU A 421 -14.22 -4.34 3.03
C LEU A 421 -13.13 -3.44 3.68
N ALA A 422 -12.45 -3.89 4.73
CA ALA A 422 -11.44 -3.11 5.43
C ALA A 422 -10.15 -3.92 5.68
N PRO A 423 -8.96 -3.28 5.65
CA PRO A 423 -7.79 -3.90 6.28
C PRO A 423 -8.14 -4.22 7.73
N PHE A 424 -7.83 -5.45 8.16
CA PHE A 424 -8.15 -6.11 9.45
C PHE A 424 -7.70 -5.36 10.74
N TYR A 425 -7.97 -4.07 10.84
CA TYR A 425 -7.61 -3.20 11.96
C TYR A 425 -8.82 -2.70 12.75
N ARG A 426 -10.05 -3.17 12.49
CA ARG A 426 -11.25 -2.65 13.17
C ARG A 426 -12.27 -3.66 13.70
N TYR A 427 -11.92 -4.94 13.76
CA TYR A 427 -12.67 -5.90 14.56
C TYR A 427 -11.71 -6.53 15.59
N TRP A 428 -11.29 -5.70 16.54
CA TRP A 428 -10.49 -6.08 17.70
C TRP A 428 -11.02 -5.33 18.91
#